data_AF-A0A0G1K0Z7-F1
#
_entry.id   AF-A0A0G1K0Z7-F1
#
_cell.length_a   1.000
_cell.length_b   1.000
_cell.length_c   1.000
_cell.angle_alpha   90.00
_cell.angle_beta   90.00
_cell.angle_gamma   90.00
#
_symmetry.space_group_name_H-M   'P 1'
#
loop_
_entity.id
_entity.type
_entity.pdbx_description
1 polymer ?
#
loop_
_entity_poly.entity_id
_entity_poly.type
_entity_poly.pdbx_seq_one_letter_code
_entity_poly.pdbx_strand_id
1 'polypeptide(L)'
;HSMSKNGAIVSAQYYKKSNTIRIGIADTGIGIWQSINESYNPKTDLDAIRMALTPGITGTTRKEGGTERNARAGLFFIKSIASVNSDFFVIYSGKGLYKLLKRKGKKIELHADPFADRHSKRDDLPSWQGTVVGIDLSLDTTQEFSLLLGLLNKTLKEAIKERKKERYKKPQFT
;
A
#
# COMPACT_ATOMS: atom_id res chain seq x y z
N HIS A 1 -8.37 -13.07 1.98
CA HIS A 1 -7.47 -13.32 3.14
C HIS A 1 -6.30 -14.18 2.67
N SER A 2 -5.13 -14.12 3.32
CA SER A 2 -3.87 -14.68 2.80
C SER A 2 -3.83 -16.22 2.61
N MET A 3 -4.83 -16.96 3.13
CA MET A 3 -4.91 -18.44 3.06
C MET A 3 -3.64 -19.17 3.57
N SER A 4 -2.84 -18.51 4.40
CA SER A 4 -1.64 -19.10 5.01
C SER A 4 -2.05 -20.15 6.05
N LYS A 5 -1.49 -21.36 5.94
CA LYS A 5 -1.69 -22.43 6.94
C LYS A 5 -1.08 -22.09 8.30
N ASN A 6 0.03 -21.34 8.28
CA ASN A 6 0.84 -21.06 9.46
C ASN A 6 0.59 -19.65 10.04
N GLY A 7 -0.36 -18.91 9.48
CA GLY A 7 -0.57 -17.50 9.81
C GLY A 7 0.55 -16.58 9.32
N ALA A 8 0.75 -15.46 10.01
CA ALA A 8 1.80 -14.49 9.75
C ALA A 8 2.74 -14.39 10.96
N ILE A 9 4.03 -14.20 10.69
CA ILE A 9 5.04 -13.86 11.69
C ILE A 9 5.15 -12.35 11.75
N VAL A 10 5.11 -11.81 12.97
CA VAL A 10 5.25 -10.38 13.23
C VAL A 10 6.37 -10.16 14.23
N SER A 11 7.25 -9.21 13.94
CA SER A 11 8.26 -8.70 14.86
C SER A 11 8.13 -7.19 14.96
N ALA A 12 8.12 -6.66 16.17
CA ALA A 12 8.06 -5.23 16.42
C ALA A 12 9.06 -4.84 17.51
N GLN A 13 9.77 -3.73 17.29
CA GLN A 13 10.75 -3.22 18.25
C GLN A 13 10.67 -1.71 18.36
N TYR A 14 10.67 -1.21 19.59
CA TYR A 14 10.73 0.21 19.90
C TYR A 14 12.17 0.68 20.11
N TYR A 15 12.53 1.78 19.47
CA TYR A 15 13.84 2.42 19.54
C TYR A 15 13.72 3.78 20.25
N LYS A 16 14.04 3.79 21.55
CA LYS A 16 13.95 4.98 22.42
C LYS A 16 14.67 6.21 21.86
N LYS A 17 15.90 6.03 21.35
CA LYS A 17 16.75 7.14 20.88
C LYS A 17 16.14 7.92 19.70
N SER A 18 15.45 7.22 18.80
CA SER A 18 14.84 7.83 17.61
C SER A 18 13.32 7.97 17.73
N ASN A 19 12.75 7.62 18.88
CA ASN A 19 11.32 7.54 19.13
C ASN A 19 10.53 6.84 18.01
N THR A 20 11.05 5.70 17.54
CA THR A 20 10.52 4.97 16.38
C THR A 20 10.11 3.54 16.76
N ILE A 21 9.01 3.05 16.22
CA ILE A 21 8.66 1.62 16.22
C ILE A 21 9.00 1.05 14.84
N ARG A 22 9.73 -0.05 14.80
CA ARG A 22 9.97 -0.81 13.57
C ARG A 22 9.19 -2.10 13.59
N ILE A 23 8.49 -2.41 12.51
CA ILE A 23 7.61 -3.57 12.39
C ILE A 23 7.98 -4.33 11.12
N GLY A 24 8.22 -5.63 11.26
CA GLY A 24 8.35 -6.59 10.16
C GLY A 24 7.22 -7.60 10.23
N ILE A 25 6.56 -7.83 9.10
CA ILE A 25 5.47 -8.81 8.94
C ILE A 25 5.82 -9.70 7.76
N ALA A 26 5.73 -11.01 7.94
CA ALA A 26 5.92 -11.98 6.86
C ALA A 26 4.88 -13.10 6.97
N ASP A 27 4.30 -13.49 5.85
CA ASP A 27 3.45 -14.66 5.75
C ASP A 27 3.88 -15.56 4.58
N THR A 28 3.38 -16.80 4.61
CA THR A 28 3.54 -17.78 3.53
C THR A 28 2.22 -18.04 2.81
N GLY A 29 1.41 -16.99 2.60
CA GLY A 29 0.11 -17.07 1.97
C GLY A 29 0.16 -17.11 0.43
N ILE A 30 -0.98 -16.81 -0.20
CA ILE A 30 -1.14 -16.77 -1.67
C ILE A 30 -0.38 -15.61 -2.35
N GLY A 31 0.08 -14.62 -1.56
CA GLY A 31 0.75 -13.44 -2.08
C GLY A 31 -0.20 -12.40 -2.71
N ILE A 32 0.38 -11.27 -3.07
CA ILE A 32 -0.38 -10.09 -3.54
C ILE A 32 -0.89 -10.30 -4.96
N TRP A 33 -0.07 -10.86 -5.86
CA TRP A 33 -0.49 -11.08 -7.25
C TRP A 33 -1.75 -11.92 -7.33
N GLN A 34 -1.75 -13.10 -6.70
CA GLN A 34 -2.91 -13.99 -6.71
C GLN A 34 -4.14 -13.32 -6.08
N SER A 35 -3.98 -12.63 -4.95
CA SER A 35 -5.10 -11.94 -4.30
C SER A 35 -5.68 -10.81 -5.15
N ILE A 36 -4.84 -10.01 -5.80
CA ILE A 36 -5.28 -8.92 -6.67
C ILE A 36 -5.91 -9.48 -7.96
N ASN A 37 -5.38 -10.59 -8.48
CA ASN A 37 -5.85 -11.24 -9.71
C ASN A 37 -7.30 -11.79 -9.60
N GLU A 38 -7.86 -11.92 -8.39
CA GLU A 38 -9.27 -12.27 -8.19
C GLU A 38 -10.25 -11.21 -8.74
N SER A 39 -9.87 -9.93 -8.67
CA SER A 39 -10.73 -8.80 -9.07
C SER A 39 -10.12 -7.93 -10.17
N TYR A 40 -8.82 -8.07 -10.42
CA TYR A 40 -8.01 -7.28 -11.35
C TYR A 40 -7.16 -8.21 -12.22
N ASN A 41 -6.42 -7.69 -13.19
CA ASN A 41 -5.56 -8.49 -14.07
C ASN A 41 -4.12 -7.93 -14.10
N PRO A 42 -3.40 -7.99 -12.96
CA PRO A 42 -2.03 -7.49 -12.86
C PRO A 42 -1.09 -8.31 -13.77
N LYS A 43 -0.20 -7.63 -14.48
CA LYS A 43 0.71 -8.30 -15.43
C LYS A 43 1.88 -8.99 -14.74
N THR A 44 2.36 -8.42 -13.65
CA THR A 44 3.52 -8.91 -12.88
C THR A 44 3.28 -8.74 -11.38
N ASP A 45 4.12 -9.37 -10.56
CA ASP A 45 4.06 -9.21 -9.09
C ASP A 45 4.23 -7.75 -8.67
N LEU A 46 5.16 -7.04 -9.31
CA LEU A 46 5.35 -5.61 -9.08
C LEU A 46 4.14 -4.75 -9.49
N ASP A 47 3.45 -5.11 -10.57
CA ASP A 47 2.19 -4.47 -10.97
C ASP A 47 1.08 -4.72 -9.94
N ALA A 48 0.99 -5.94 -9.42
CA ALA A 48 0.06 -6.26 -8.34
C ALA A 48 0.37 -5.48 -7.05
N ILE A 49 1.64 -5.31 -6.70
CA ILE A 49 2.08 -4.47 -5.57
C ILE A 49 1.69 -3.01 -5.79
N ARG A 50 1.93 -2.46 -6.99
CA ARG A 50 1.49 -1.11 -7.35
C ARG A 50 -0.01 -0.96 -7.14
N MET A 51 -0.79 -1.90 -7.67
CA MET A 51 -2.24 -1.95 -7.52
C MET A 51 -2.66 -2.01 -6.05
N ALA A 52 -2.07 -2.88 -5.23
CA ALA A 52 -2.40 -3.00 -3.81
C ALA A 52 -2.08 -1.74 -2.99
N LEU A 53 -1.08 -0.94 -3.44
CA LEU A 53 -0.70 0.33 -2.83
C LEU A 53 -1.51 1.52 -3.36
N THR A 54 -2.31 1.34 -4.41
CA THR A 54 -3.19 2.37 -4.97
C THR A 54 -4.49 2.46 -4.16
N PRO A 55 -4.95 3.67 -3.79
CA PRO A 55 -6.17 3.83 -3.00
C PRO A 55 -7.40 3.25 -3.71
N GLY A 56 -8.21 2.49 -2.98
CA GLY A 56 -9.47 1.92 -3.48
C GLY A 56 -9.33 0.65 -4.32
N ILE A 57 -8.14 0.03 -4.39
CA ILE A 57 -7.91 -1.24 -5.10
C ILE A 57 -7.83 -2.39 -4.10
N THR A 58 -8.68 -3.43 -4.26
CA THR A 58 -8.61 -4.66 -3.44
C THR A 58 -9.08 -5.92 -4.14
N GLY A 59 -8.47 -7.06 -3.81
CA GLY A 59 -8.80 -8.40 -4.34
C GLY A 59 -10.21 -8.92 -4.05
N THR A 60 -10.86 -8.47 -2.97
CA THR A 60 -12.05 -9.16 -2.43
C THR A 60 -13.42 -8.70 -2.96
N THR A 61 -13.54 -7.64 -3.79
CA THR A 61 -14.85 -7.29 -4.40
C THR A 61 -14.74 -6.29 -5.55
N ARG A 62 -15.55 -6.49 -6.61
CA ARG A 62 -15.77 -5.54 -7.74
C ARG A 62 -16.67 -4.33 -7.40
N LYS A 63 -17.31 -4.28 -6.22
CA LYS A 63 -18.17 -3.15 -5.81
C LYS A 63 -17.34 -2.07 -5.10
N GLU A 64 -17.22 -0.93 -5.76
CA GLU A 64 -16.73 0.32 -5.18
C GLU A 64 -17.69 0.76 -4.06
N GLY A 65 -17.22 0.84 -2.81
CA GLY A 65 -18.00 1.37 -1.69
C GLY A 65 -18.50 0.34 -0.66
N GLY A 66 -17.64 -0.54 -0.17
CA GLY A 66 -17.88 -1.22 1.11
C GLY A 66 -17.61 -0.25 2.27
N THR A 67 -18.44 -0.32 3.33
CA THR A 67 -18.49 0.50 4.54
C THR A 67 -17.26 1.37 4.90
N GLU A 68 -17.53 2.68 5.05
CA GLU A 68 -16.62 3.83 5.26
C GLU A 68 -15.61 3.74 6.42
N ARG A 69 -15.61 2.71 7.26
CA ARG A 69 -14.74 2.66 8.44
C ARG A 69 -13.64 1.62 8.43
N ASN A 70 -13.68 0.59 7.59
CA ASN A 70 -12.64 -0.45 7.54
C ASN A 70 -12.47 -1.12 6.18
N ALA A 71 -13.15 -0.62 5.14
CA ALA A 71 -12.93 -1.11 3.80
C ALA A 71 -11.61 -0.56 3.25
N ARG A 72 -10.56 -1.39 3.35
CA ARG A 72 -9.81 -1.74 2.14
C ARG A 72 -8.85 -0.67 1.59
N ALA A 73 -8.22 0.09 2.50
CA ALA A 73 -7.17 1.05 2.16
C ALA A 73 -5.89 0.90 3.02
N GLY A 74 -5.79 -0.13 3.86
CA GLY A 74 -4.72 -0.26 4.87
C GLY A 74 -3.30 -0.10 4.32
N LEU A 75 -3.01 -0.70 3.15
CA LEU A 75 -1.67 -0.62 2.58
C LEU A 75 -1.33 0.75 1.97
N PHE A 76 -2.32 1.41 1.35
CA PHE A 76 -2.16 2.81 0.92
C PHE A 76 -1.97 3.75 2.12
N PHE A 77 -2.76 3.56 3.19
CA PHE A 77 -2.69 4.37 4.40
C PHE A 77 -1.33 4.25 5.08
N ILE A 78 -0.86 3.02 5.29
CA ILE A 78 0.40 2.76 6.00
C ILE A 78 1.62 3.24 5.20
N LYS A 79 1.60 3.07 3.87
CA LYS A 79 2.60 3.66 2.95
C LYS A 79 2.60 5.18 3.03
N SER A 80 1.42 5.79 3.11
CA SER A 80 1.27 7.24 3.13
C SER A 80 1.70 7.84 4.47
N ILE A 81 1.41 7.18 5.61
CA ILE A 81 2.00 7.53 6.92
C ILE A 81 3.52 7.56 6.80
N ALA A 82 4.12 6.49 6.27
CA ALA A 82 5.57 6.41 6.11
C ALA A 82 6.12 7.50 5.18
N SER A 83 5.42 7.81 4.08
CA SER A 83 5.81 8.89 3.15
C SER A 83 5.78 10.27 3.81
N VAL A 84 4.74 10.57 4.60
CA VAL A 84 4.63 11.85 5.31
C VAL A 84 5.75 12.01 6.31
N ASN A 85 6.02 10.98 7.11
CA ASN A 85 7.04 10.99 8.16
C ASN A 85 8.47 10.83 7.63
N SER A 86 8.65 10.58 6.33
CA SER A 86 9.96 10.21 5.75
C SER A 86 10.56 8.95 6.38
N ASP A 87 9.69 8.03 6.78
CA ASP A 87 10.02 6.73 7.33
C ASP A 87 10.24 5.69 6.22
N PHE A 88 10.80 4.53 6.60
CA PHE A 88 10.97 3.42 5.69
C PHE A 88 9.68 2.61 5.55
N PHE A 89 9.36 2.25 4.31
CA PHE A 89 8.32 1.28 3.99
C PHE A 89 8.83 0.37 2.87
N VAL A 90 8.68 -0.93 3.03
CA VAL A 90 9.03 -1.94 2.03
C VAL A 90 7.95 -3.00 1.96
N ILE A 91 7.67 -3.47 0.76
CA ILE A 91 6.80 -4.60 0.51
C ILE A 91 7.41 -5.50 -0.57
N TYR A 92 7.29 -6.81 -0.36
CA TYR A 92 7.85 -7.84 -1.21
C TYR A 92 6.88 -9.03 -1.26
N SER A 93 6.56 -9.49 -2.47
CA SER A 93 5.65 -10.61 -2.73
C SER A 93 5.95 -11.16 -4.11
N GLY A 94 5.97 -12.49 -4.27
CA GLY A 94 6.41 -13.10 -5.53
C GLY A 94 7.82 -12.62 -5.87
N LYS A 95 8.02 -12.12 -7.09
CA LYS A 95 9.30 -11.53 -7.54
C LYS A 95 9.38 -10.01 -7.40
N GLY A 96 8.27 -9.39 -7.02
CA GLY A 96 8.12 -7.94 -6.99
C GLY A 96 8.51 -7.35 -5.64
N LEU A 97 9.34 -6.31 -5.64
CA LEU A 97 9.67 -5.51 -4.46
C LEU A 97 9.43 -4.02 -4.73
N TYR A 98 8.80 -3.36 -3.76
CA TYR A 98 8.69 -1.91 -3.69
C TYR A 98 9.28 -1.43 -2.37
N LYS A 99 10.17 -0.45 -2.43
CA LYS A 99 10.74 0.23 -1.26
C LYS A 99 10.58 1.73 -1.41
N LEU A 100 9.83 2.32 -0.49
CA LEU A 100 9.70 3.77 -0.36
C LEU A 100 11.04 4.37 0.07
N LEU A 101 11.43 5.46 -0.58
CA LEU A 101 12.62 6.23 -0.23
C LEU A 101 12.20 7.53 0.44
N LYS A 102 13.03 8.01 1.38
CA LYS A 102 12.77 9.26 2.10
C LYS A 102 12.54 10.44 1.14
N ARG A 103 11.53 11.27 1.44
CA ARG A 103 11.22 12.47 0.66
C ARG A 103 12.42 13.43 0.66
N LYS A 104 12.57 14.20 -0.42
CA LYS A 104 13.45 15.37 -0.48
C LYS A 104 12.56 16.61 -0.40
N GLY A 105 12.64 17.37 0.68
CA GLY A 105 11.91 18.63 0.86
C GLY A 105 10.78 18.58 1.89
N LYS A 106 10.30 19.79 2.24
CA LYS A 106 9.34 20.01 3.33
C LYS A 106 7.87 19.86 2.93
N LYS A 107 7.54 20.00 1.64
CA LYS A 107 6.16 19.92 1.16
C LYS A 107 5.65 18.48 1.22
N ILE A 108 4.50 18.27 1.86
CA ILE A 108 3.85 16.97 1.93
C ILE A 108 2.93 16.83 0.72
N GLU A 109 3.18 15.83 -0.11
CA GLU A 109 2.34 15.45 -1.24
C GLU A 109 2.07 13.94 -1.15
N LEU A 110 0.83 13.54 -1.40
CA LEU A 110 0.43 12.14 -1.47
C LEU A 110 -0.05 11.85 -2.87
N HIS A 111 0.51 10.80 -3.47
CA HIS A 111 0.12 10.35 -4.80
C HIS A 111 -0.75 9.09 -4.72
N ALA A 112 -1.78 9.05 -5.57
CA ALA A 112 -2.60 7.85 -5.74
C ALA A 112 -1.81 6.71 -6.39
N ASP A 113 -0.95 7.03 -7.36
CA ASP A 113 0.01 6.09 -7.91
C ASP A 113 1.25 6.02 -7.00
N PRO A 114 1.54 4.88 -6.36
CA PRO A 114 2.72 4.73 -5.49
C PRO A 114 4.04 4.86 -6.26
N PHE A 115 4.02 4.75 -7.58
CA PHE A 115 5.22 4.96 -8.41
C PHE A 115 5.50 6.44 -8.71
N ALA A 116 4.59 7.35 -8.36
CA ALA A 116 4.88 8.78 -8.35
C ALA A 116 5.61 9.22 -7.06
N ASP A 117 5.49 8.45 -5.98
CA ASP A 117 6.30 8.64 -4.77
C ASP A 117 7.79 8.35 -5.08
N ARG A 118 8.71 8.91 -4.28
CA ARG A 118 10.13 8.56 -4.41
C ARG A 118 10.35 7.12 -3.92
N HIS A 119 10.71 6.20 -4.82
CA HIS A 119 10.80 4.78 -4.52
C HIS A 119 11.94 4.08 -5.26
N SER A 120 12.22 2.85 -4.87
CA SER A 120 13.00 1.88 -5.62
C SER A 120 12.15 0.62 -5.81
N LYS A 121 12.34 -0.08 -6.94
CA LYS A 121 11.55 -1.26 -7.29
C LYS A 121 12.40 -2.32 -8.00
N ARG A 122 12.00 -3.58 -7.87
CA ARG A 122 12.54 -4.74 -8.58
C ARG A 122 11.42 -5.72 -8.92
N ASP A 123 11.60 -6.51 -9.97
CA ASP A 123 10.63 -7.52 -10.44
C ASP A 123 11.33 -8.83 -10.87
N ASP A 124 12.60 -8.94 -10.53
CA ASP A 124 13.54 -10.00 -10.92
C ASP A 124 14.14 -10.72 -9.71
N LEU A 125 13.53 -10.55 -8.53
CA LEU A 125 13.97 -11.21 -7.31
C LEU A 125 13.58 -12.70 -7.32
N PRO A 126 14.23 -13.54 -6.49
CA PRO A 126 13.71 -14.87 -6.16
C PRO A 126 12.23 -14.79 -5.78
N SER A 127 11.43 -15.83 -6.03
CA SER A 127 10.00 -15.76 -5.70
C SER A 127 9.77 -16.01 -4.21
N TRP A 128 9.12 -15.07 -3.51
CA TRP A 128 8.57 -15.30 -2.17
C TRP A 128 7.10 -15.73 -2.24
N GLN A 129 6.80 -16.93 -1.73
CA GLN A 129 5.42 -17.42 -1.62
C GLN A 129 4.75 -16.79 -0.40
N GLY A 130 4.05 -15.67 -0.59
CA GLY A 130 3.36 -14.93 0.47
C GLY A 130 3.62 -13.44 0.36
N THR A 131 3.57 -12.72 1.49
CA THR A 131 3.87 -11.29 1.55
C THR A 131 4.82 -10.97 2.70
N VAL A 132 5.79 -10.10 2.44
CA VAL A 132 6.65 -9.47 3.45
C VAL A 132 6.45 -7.96 3.42
N VAL A 133 6.27 -7.35 4.60
CA VAL A 133 6.15 -5.91 4.80
C VAL A 133 7.09 -5.47 5.90
N GLY A 134 7.81 -4.38 5.69
CA GLY A 134 8.60 -3.71 6.71
C GLY A 134 8.23 -2.23 6.79
N ILE A 135 8.05 -1.70 8.00
CA ILE A 135 7.74 -0.30 8.21
C ILE A 135 8.42 0.26 9.46
N ASP A 136 8.89 1.50 9.35
CA ASP A 136 9.27 2.36 10.47
C ASP A 136 8.13 3.36 10.74
N LEU A 137 7.82 3.61 12.01
CA LEU A 137 6.82 4.57 12.44
C LEU A 137 7.43 5.49 13.50
N SER A 138 7.69 6.74 13.14
CA SER A 138 8.03 7.79 14.11
C SER A 138 6.82 8.19 14.97
N LEU A 139 7.04 8.43 16.26
CA LEU A 139 5.98 8.71 17.25
C LEU A 139 5.82 10.21 17.58
N ASP A 140 6.58 11.11 16.96
CA ASP A 140 6.65 12.54 17.34
C ASP A 140 5.46 13.40 16.87
N THR A 141 4.39 12.82 16.32
CA THR A 141 3.55 13.53 15.34
C THR A 141 2.03 13.43 15.61
N THR A 142 1.55 13.95 16.74
CA THR A 142 0.09 13.98 17.05
C THR A 142 -0.70 14.98 16.20
N GLN A 143 -0.13 16.14 15.83
CA GLN A 143 -0.82 17.10 14.95
C GLN A 143 -0.79 16.69 13.47
N GLU A 144 0.32 16.11 13.00
CA GLU A 144 0.46 15.68 11.61
C GLU A 144 -0.43 14.47 11.29
N PHE A 145 -0.79 13.67 12.30
CA PHE A 145 -1.70 12.54 12.12
C PHE A 145 -3.11 12.98 11.68
N SER A 146 -3.67 14.03 12.29
CA SER A 146 -4.98 14.57 11.89
C SER A 146 -4.95 15.20 10.49
N LEU A 147 -3.87 15.92 10.16
CA LEU A 147 -3.66 16.46 8.81
C LEU A 147 -3.53 15.33 7.78
N LEU A 148 -2.78 14.29 8.13
CA LEU A 148 -2.60 13.10 7.32
C LEU A 148 -3.93 12.41 7.06
N LEU A 149 -4.77 12.20 8.09
CA LEU A 149 -6.10 11.61 7.90
C LEU A 149 -6.96 12.46 6.94
N GLY A 150 -6.88 13.79 7.04
CA GLY A 150 -7.53 14.71 6.10
C GLY A 150 -7.03 14.53 4.67
N LEU A 151 -5.71 14.49 4.47
CA LEU A 151 -5.08 14.28 3.15
C LEU A 151 -5.43 12.90 2.56
N LEU A 152 -5.39 11.85 3.38
CA LEU A 152 -5.73 10.48 2.96
C LEU A 152 -7.17 10.37 2.47
N ASN A 153 -8.10 10.94 3.22
CA ASN A 153 -9.52 10.96 2.84
C ASN A 153 -9.73 11.74 1.55
N LYS A 154 -9.01 12.85 1.34
CA LYS A 154 -9.06 13.63 0.10
C LYS A 154 -8.53 12.83 -1.09
N THR A 155 -7.32 12.28 -1.00
CA THR A 155 -6.69 11.50 -2.08
C THR A 155 -7.52 10.26 -2.45
N LEU A 156 -8.09 9.57 -1.46
CA LEU A 156 -8.99 8.44 -1.71
C LEU A 156 -10.24 8.87 -2.49
N LYS A 157 -10.89 9.97 -2.09
CA LYS A 157 -12.08 10.50 -2.78
C LYS A 157 -11.77 10.92 -4.22
N GLU A 158 -10.63 11.57 -4.44
CA GLU A 158 -10.17 12.00 -5.76
C GLU A 158 -9.90 10.80 -6.68
N ALA A 159 -9.14 9.81 -6.21
CA ALA A 159 -8.82 8.61 -6.98
C ALA A 159 -10.08 7.82 -7.38
N ILE A 160 -11.06 7.67 -6.46
CA ILE A 160 -12.34 7.02 -6.76
C ILE A 160 -13.11 7.81 -7.83
N LYS A 161 -13.11 9.15 -7.74
CA LYS A 161 -13.80 10.02 -8.70
C LYS A 161 -13.18 9.92 -10.10
N GLU A 162 -11.85 9.95 -10.20
CA GLU A 162 -11.13 9.82 -11.47
C GLU A 162 -11.41 8.48 -12.14
N ARG A 163 -11.36 7.40 -11.38
CA ARG A 163 -11.62 6.05 -11.90
C ARG A 163 -13.04 5.87 -12.41
N LYS A 164 -14.04 6.42 -11.70
CA LYS A 164 -15.42 6.46 -12.20
C LYS A 164 -15.49 7.17 -13.55
N LYS A 165 -14.86 8.34 -13.69
CA LYS A 165 -14.81 9.08 -14.97
C LYS A 165 -14.16 8.26 -16.09
N GLU A 166 -13.03 7.61 -15.82
CA GLU A 166 -12.35 6.75 -16.81
C GLU A 166 -13.23 5.60 -17.27
N ARG A 167 -13.99 4.98 -16.36
CA ARG A 167 -14.94 3.91 -16.70
C ARG A 167 -16.07 4.41 -17.59
N TYR A 168 -16.62 5.60 -17.33
CA TYR A 168 -17.66 6.21 -18.17
C TYR A 168 -17.15 6.69 -19.53
N LYS A 169 -15.83 6.92 -19.67
CA LYS A 169 -15.20 7.31 -20.95
C LYS A 169 -14.85 6.12 -21.85
N LYS A 170 -14.90 4.87 -21.36
CA LYS A 170 -14.66 3.70 -22.21
C LYS A 170 -15.92 3.43 -23.04
N PRO A 171 -15.85 3.45 -24.38
CA PRO A 171 -16.97 3.03 -25.21
C PRO A 171 -17.34 1.58 -24.84
N GLN A 172 -18.61 1.36 -24.55
CA GLN A 172 -19.14 0.01 -24.40
C GLN A 172 -19.39 -0.52 -25.81
N PHE A 173 -18.47 -1.36 -26.29
CA PHE A 173 -18.78 -2.22 -27.42
C PHE A 173 -19.58 -3.40 -26.87
N THR A 174 -20.86 -3.42 -27.19
CA THR A 174 -21.78 -4.54 -26.95
C THR A 174 -21.74 -5.48 -28.14
#